data_AF-J1J3U6-F1
#
_entry.id   AF-J1J3U6-F1
#
_cell.length_a   1.000
_cell.length_b   1.000
_cell.length_c   1.000
_cell.angle_alpha   90.00
_cell.angle_beta   90.00
_cell.angle_gamma   90.00
#
_symmetry.space_group_name_H-M   'P 1'
#
loop_
_entity.id
_entity.type
_entity.pdbx_description
1 polymer ?
#
loop_
_entity_poly.entity_id
_entity_poly.type
_entity_poly.pdbx_seq_one_letter_code
_entity_poly.pdbx_strand_id
1 'polypeptide(L)'
;MHNILINIIFLIFFLTSSQTFAQQLPPYESKLLRLAEILGSLHSLQNLCSTPTNQWYDYMHALIEIEQPIAQRRAYFYEAFNRAYSAFSENYHYCTQSAIEANQRYIKEGKALSESLLTYYNNQPAQKLPNLRFDLSH
;
A
#
# COMPACT_ATOMS: atom_id res chain seq x y z
N MET A 1 -51.94 22.98 6.73
CA MET A 1 -51.30 21.65 6.52
C MET A 1 -50.57 21.54 5.18
N HIS A 2 -51.02 22.23 4.13
CA HIS A 2 -50.37 22.23 2.80
C HIS A 2 -48.96 22.86 2.79
N ASN A 3 -48.73 23.91 3.58
CA ASN A 3 -47.43 24.61 3.63
C ASN A 3 -46.32 23.86 4.38
N ILE A 4 -46.66 22.89 5.24
CA ILE A 4 -45.68 22.07 5.96
C ILE A 4 -45.13 20.95 5.05
N LEU A 5 -45.96 20.43 4.14
CA LEU A 5 -45.56 19.40 3.17
C LEU A 5 -44.58 19.93 2.12
N ILE A 6 -44.70 21.21 1.71
CA ILE A 6 -43.80 21.86 0.75
C ILE A 6 -42.38 22.03 1.32
N ASN A 7 -42.25 22.37 2.61
CA ASN A 7 -40.94 22.53 3.24
C ASN A 7 -40.20 21.21 3.48
N ILE A 8 -40.93 20.10 3.69
CA ILE A 8 -40.34 18.76 3.87
C ILE A 8 -39.81 18.21 2.55
N ILE A 9 -40.50 18.48 1.43
CA ILE A 9 -40.06 18.06 0.08
C ILE A 9 -38.76 18.77 -0.34
N PHE A 10 -38.57 20.04 0.06
CA PHE A 10 -37.32 20.77 -0.20
C PHE A 10 -36.13 20.27 0.62
N LEU A 11 -36.37 19.72 1.83
CA LEU A 11 -35.29 19.28 2.73
C LEU A 11 -34.68 17.93 2.33
N ILE A 12 -35.42 17.09 1.58
CA ILE A 12 -34.97 15.74 1.17
C ILE A 12 -34.13 15.79 -0.11
N PHE A 13 -34.24 16.84 -0.93
CA PHE A 13 -33.49 16.97 -2.18
C PHE A 13 -32.02 17.39 -2.00
N PHE A 14 -31.60 17.72 -0.76
CA PHE A 14 -30.21 18.01 -0.40
C PHE A 14 -29.46 16.77 0.14
N LEU A 15 -29.87 15.55 -0.23
CA LEU A 15 -28.98 14.39 -0.25
C LEU A 15 -27.93 14.60 -1.35
N THR A 16 -27.03 15.53 -1.07
CA THR A 16 -25.86 15.86 -1.87
C THR A 16 -25.05 14.59 -2.04
N SER A 17 -24.99 14.13 -3.28
CA SER A 17 -24.02 13.14 -3.74
C SER A 17 -22.65 13.65 -3.33
N SER A 18 -22.09 13.10 -2.25
CA SER A 18 -20.70 13.36 -1.88
C SER A 18 -19.86 12.74 -2.99
N GLN A 19 -19.51 13.54 -4.00
CA GLN A 19 -18.52 13.14 -4.97
C GLN A 19 -17.19 13.14 -4.23
N THR A 20 -16.83 11.97 -3.69
CA THR A 20 -15.47 11.70 -3.27
C THR A 20 -14.62 11.84 -4.52
N PHE A 21 -13.99 13.01 -4.72
CA PHE A 21 -12.88 13.13 -5.65
C PHE A 21 -11.78 12.24 -5.09
N ALA A 22 -11.74 10.98 -5.51
CA ALA A 22 -10.55 10.17 -5.35
C ALA A 22 -9.47 10.87 -6.18
N GLN A 23 -8.63 11.68 -5.53
CA GLN A 23 -7.41 12.16 -6.15
C GLN A 23 -6.61 10.92 -6.54
N GLN A 24 -6.68 10.54 -7.82
CA GLN A 24 -5.86 9.47 -8.34
C GLN A 24 -4.41 9.93 -8.22
N LEU A 25 -3.67 9.31 -7.29
CA LEU A 25 -2.25 9.57 -7.18
C LEU A 25 -1.59 9.27 -8.53
N PRO A 26 -0.53 10.01 -8.91
CA PRO A 26 0.22 9.69 -10.12
C PRO A 26 0.57 8.20 -10.17
N PRO A 27 0.59 7.55 -11.35
CA PRO A 27 0.84 6.10 -11.46
C PRO A 27 2.13 5.62 -10.78
N TYR A 28 3.11 6.51 -10.61
CA TYR A 28 4.32 6.26 -9.86
C TYR A 28 4.07 6.18 -8.35
N GLU A 29 3.39 7.17 -7.80
CA GLU A 29 3.08 7.26 -6.37
C GLU A 29 2.17 6.12 -5.92
N SER A 30 1.19 5.75 -6.73
CA SER A 30 0.33 4.61 -6.44
C SER A 30 1.10 3.28 -6.41
N LYS A 31 2.12 3.12 -7.27
CA LYS A 31 3.01 1.94 -7.24
C LYS A 31 3.89 1.91 -6.00
N LEU A 32 4.39 3.05 -5.54
CA LEU A 32 5.18 3.13 -4.31
C LEU A 32 4.34 2.80 -3.07
N LEU A 33 3.13 3.35 -2.97
CA LEU A 33 2.21 3.03 -1.87
C LEU A 33 1.82 1.56 -1.93
N ARG A 34 1.54 1.01 -3.12
CA ARG A 34 1.26 -0.42 -3.28
C ARG A 34 2.44 -1.29 -2.84
N LEU A 35 3.67 -0.89 -3.18
CA LEU A 35 4.86 -1.60 -2.71
C LEU A 35 4.95 -1.59 -1.18
N ALA A 36 4.68 -0.45 -0.52
CA ALA A 36 4.63 -0.37 0.94
C ALA A 36 3.58 -1.32 1.56
N GLU A 37 2.39 -1.42 0.97
CA GLU A 37 1.37 -2.40 1.40
C GLU A 37 1.85 -3.85 1.27
N ILE A 38 2.54 -4.18 0.17
CA ILE A 38 3.08 -5.52 -0.05
C ILE A 38 4.14 -5.85 0.99
N LEU A 39 5.03 -4.91 1.31
CA LEU A 39 6.05 -5.10 2.34
C LEU A 39 5.42 -5.36 3.72
N GLY A 40 4.35 -4.65 4.06
CA GLY A 40 3.60 -4.91 5.30
C GLY A 40 2.92 -6.28 5.33
N SER A 41 2.32 -6.67 4.20
CA SER A 41 1.70 -8.00 4.03
C SER A 41 2.73 -9.13 4.20
N LEU A 42 3.89 -9.00 3.55
CA LEU A 42 4.98 -9.97 3.63
C LEU A 42 5.61 -10.01 5.02
N HIS A 43 5.75 -8.87 5.68
CA HIS A 43 6.24 -8.82 7.06
C HIS A 43 5.35 -9.64 8.01
N SER A 44 4.02 -9.56 7.85
CA SER A 44 3.11 -10.39 8.63
C SER A 44 3.16 -11.87 8.22
N LEU A 45 2.99 -12.17 6.93
CA LEU A 45 2.86 -13.54 6.43
C LEU A 45 4.13 -14.37 6.61
N GLN A 46 5.31 -13.81 6.33
CA GLN A 46 6.56 -14.56 6.46
C GLN A 46 6.94 -14.80 7.92
N ASN A 47 6.68 -13.84 8.80
CA ASN A 47 6.91 -14.03 10.24
C ASN A 47 5.96 -15.05 10.86
N LEU A 48 4.82 -15.31 10.21
CA LEU A 48 3.88 -16.37 10.60
C LEU A 48 4.26 -17.75 10.04
N CYS A 49 4.72 -17.80 8.78
CA CYS A 49 4.92 -19.04 8.02
C CYS A 49 6.37 -19.54 7.94
N SER A 50 7.33 -18.76 8.42
CA SER A 50 8.77 -19.06 8.29
C SER A 50 9.53 -18.51 9.51
N THR A 51 10.86 -18.58 9.48
CA THR A 51 11.68 -17.97 10.53
C THR A 51 11.45 -16.46 10.56
N PRO A 52 11.04 -15.87 11.71
CA PRO A 52 10.78 -14.46 11.80
C PRO A 52 11.99 -13.59 11.41
N THR A 53 11.73 -12.51 10.69
CA THR A 53 12.71 -11.59 10.13
C THR A 53 12.17 -10.15 10.06
N ASN A 54 13.09 -9.18 10.17
CA ASN A 54 12.80 -7.76 9.96
C ASN A 54 13.08 -7.30 8.52
N GLN A 55 13.55 -8.17 7.64
CA GLN A 55 13.94 -7.84 6.27
C GLN A 55 12.88 -7.03 5.52
N TRP A 56 11.60 -7.38 5.68
CA TRP A 56 10.47 -6.70 5.04
C TRP A 56 10.27 -5.25 5.53
N TYR A 57 10.53 -5.02 6.81
CA TYR A 57 10.54 -3.70 7.41
C TYR A 57 11.78 -2.90 7.00
N ASP A 58 12.94 -3.54 6.93
CA ASP A 58 14.18 -2.90 6.45
C ASP A 58 14.05 -2.44 4.99
N TYR A 59 13.35 -3.22 4.15
CA TYR A 59 13.00 -2.83 2.79
C TYR A 59 12.05 -1.63 2.75
N MET A 60 11.10 -1.55 3.67
CA MET A 60 10.21 -0.39 3.81
C MET A 60 11.00 0.86 4.21
N HIS A 61 11.98 0.71 5.10
CA HIS A 61 12.89 1.78 5.47
C HIS A 61 13.73 2.25 4.30
N ALA A 62 14.36 1.32 3.57
CA ALA A 62 15.17 1.64 2.40
C ALA A 62 14.34 2.40 1.34
N LEU A 63 13.07 2.03 1.15
CA LEU A 63 12.16 2.76 0.28
C LEU A 63 11.99 4.23 0.72
N ILE A 64 11.73 4.47 2.01
CA ILE A 64 11.57 5.82 2.55
C ILE A 64 12.87 6.64 2.45
N GLU A 65 14.02 6.01 2.69
CA GLU A 65 15.34 6.67 2.60
C GLU A 65 15.66 7.14 1.18
N ILE A 66 15.24 6.35 0.19
CA ILE A 66 15.39 6.68 -1.23
C ILE A 66 14.45 7.81 -1.64
N GLU A 67 13.17 7.71 -1.28
CA GLU A 67 12.14 8.68 -1.68
C GLU A 67 12.32 10.04 -0.99
N GLN A 68 13.04 10.08 0.13
CA GLN A 68 13.20 11.24 1.02
C GLN A 68 11.92 12.09 1.15
N PRO A 69 10.77 11.47 1.49
CA PRO A 69 9.50 12.19 1.47
C PRO A 69 9.40 13.18 2.64
N ILE A 70 8.67 14.28 2.40
CA ILE A 70 8.18 15.16 3.47
C ILE A 70 7.34 14.37 4.48
N ALA A 71 7.19 14.88 5.70
CA ALA A 71 6.56 14.17 6.81
C ALA A 71 5.18 13.57 6.49
N GLN A 72 4.32 14.33 5.80
CA GLN A 72 3.00 13.85 5.41
C GLN A 72 3.07 12.66 4.44
N ARG A 73 3.90 12.74 3.39
CA ARG A 73 4.08 11.66 2.43
C ARG A 73 4.73 10.43 3.07
N ARG A 74 5.66 10.64 4.02
CA ARG A 74 6.22 9.58 4.86
C ARG A 74 5.15 8.86 5.69
N ALA A 75 4.17 9.58 6.21
CA ALA A 75 3.09 8.99 6.98
C ALA A 75 2.23 8.04 6.13
N TYR A 76 1.95 8.39 4.86
CA TYR A 76 1.20 7.50 3.95
C TYR A 76 1.91 6.18 3.67
N PHE A 77 3.24 6.21 3.55
CA PHE A 77 4.06 5.02 3.44
C PHE A 77 3.90 4.08 4.63
N TYR A 78 4.04 4.61 5.85
CA TYR A 78 3.85 3.82 7.07
C TYR A 78 2.40 3.37 7.26
N GLU A 79 1.44 4.21 6.91
CA GLU A 79 0.02 3.86 6.99
C GLU A 79 -0.32 2.68 6.08
N ALA A 80 0.16 2.70 4.84
CA ALA A 80 -0.01 1.61 3.88
C ALA A 80 0.60 0.30 4.39
N PHE A 81 1.84 0.35 4.87
CA PHE A 81 2.52 -0.79 5.47
C PHE A 81 1.76 -1.34 6.69
N ASN A 82 1.45 -0.48 7.67
CA ASN A 82 0.84 -0.86 8.93
C ASN A 82 -0.57 -1.43 8.73
N ARG A 83 -1.37 -0.80 7.87
CA ARG A 83 -2.72 -1.30 7.54
C ARG A 83 -2.67 -2.71 6.95
N ALA A 84 -1.74 -2.95 6.03
CA ALA A 84 -1.58 -4.27 5.42
C ALA A 84 -1.06 -5.31 6.43
N TYR A 85 -0.06 -4.96 7.23
CA TYR A 85 0.43 -5.82 8.33
C TYR A 85 -0.70 -6.20 9.29
N SER A 86 -1.45 -5.22 9.80
CA SER A 86 -2.58 -5.45 10.70
C SER A 86 -3.61 -6.39 10.07
N ALA A 87 -4.02 -6.12 8.83
CA ALA A 87 -4.99 -6.96 8.13
C ALA A 87 -4.56 -8.44 8.05
N PHE A 88 -3.29 -8.75 7.79
CA PHE A 88 -2.83 -10.14 7.77
C PHE A 88 -2.68 -10.74 9.17
N SER A 89 -2.13 -9.99 10.12
CA SER A 89 -1.91 -10.47 11.50
C SER A 89 -3.20 -10.72 12.28
N GLU A 90 -4.26 -9.97 11.96
CA GLU A 90 -5.60 -10.15 12.55
C GLU A 90 -6.34 -11.35 11.96
N ASN A 91 -6.10 -11.69 10.69
CA ASN A 91 -6.81 -12.77 10.00
C ASN A 91 -6.09 -14.13 10.07
N TYR A 92 -4.77 -14.13 10.25
CA TYR A 92 -3.97 -15.35 10.33
C TYR A 92 -3.18 -15.44 11.63
N HIS A 93 -3.48 -16.46 12.43
CA HIS A 93 -2.78 -16.75 13.70
C HIS A 93 -1.95 -18.03 13.64
N TYR A 94 -2.03 -18.78 12.54
CA TYR A 94 -1.23 -19.95 12.23
C TYR A 94 -1.02 -20.00 10.71
N CYS A 95 0.08 -20.62 10.28
CA CYS A 95 0.37 -20.72 8.86
C CYS A 95 -0.61 -21.68 8.17
N THR A 96 -1.57 -21.13 7.43
CA THR A 96 -2.54 -21.88 6.62
C THR A 96 -2.09 -21.97 5.18
N GLN A 97 -2.69 -22.90 4.42
CA GLN A 97 -2.49 -22.98 2.98
C GLN A 97 -2.84 -21.64 2.27
N SER A 98 -3.90 -20.95 2.70
CA SER A 98 -4.27 -19.66 2.11
C SER A 98 -3.29 -18.54 2.47
N ALA A 99 -2.65 -18.58 3.64
CA ALA A 99 -1.57 -17.66 4.01
C ALA A 99 -0.32 -17.88 3.14
N ILE A 100 0.06 -19.14 2.88
CA ILE A 100 1.17 -19.49 1.99
C ILE A 100 0.92 -18.98 0.57
N GLU A 101 -0.29 -19.20 0.05
CA GLU A 101 -0.65 -18.73 -1.29
C GLU A 101 -0.69 -17.20 -1.36
N ALA A 102 -1.17 -16.53 -0.32
CA ALA A 102 -1.10 -15.07 -0.23
C ALA A 102 0.34 -14.58 -0.27
N ASN A 103 1.24 -15.19 0.52
CA ASN A 103 2.66 -14.85 0.52
C ASN A 103 3.27 -14.96 -0.88
N GLN A 104 3.04 -16.08 -1.57
CA GLN A 104 3.54 -16.30 -2.93
C GLN A 104 3.03 -15.26 -3.94
N ARG A 105 1.74 -14.89 -3.85
CA ARG A 105 1.17 -13.83 -4.70
C ARG A 105 1.84 -12.48 -4.45
N TYR A 106 2.04 -12.11 -3.19
CA TYR A 106 2.65 -10.84 -2.83
C TYR A 106 4.13 -10.76 -3.17
N ILE A 107 4.87 -11.87 -3.07
CA ILE A 107 6.25 -11.94 -3.57
C ILE A 107 6.29 -11.65 -5.08
N LYS A 108 5.43 -12.32 -5.85
CA LYS A 108 5.35 -12.12 -7.31
C LYS A 108 4.98 -10.69 -7.68
N GLU A 109 4.00 -10.11 -6.99
CA GLU A 109 3.55 -8.74 -7.24
C GLU A 109 4.63 -7.72 -6.85
N GLY A 110 5.24 -7.88 -5.67
CA GLY A 110 6.32 -7.01 -5.19
C GLY A 110 7.50 -6.98 -6.17
N LYS A 111 7.86 -8.13 -6.75
CA LYS A 111 8.92 -8.23 -7.75
C LYS A 111 8.57 -7.44 -9.01
N ALA A 112 7.37 -7.66 -9.56
CA ALA A 112 6.92 -6.95 -10.74
C ALA A 112 6.85 -5.42 -10.52
N LEU A 113 6.41 -4.98 -9.34
CA LEU A 113 6.38 -3.55 -8.99
C LEU A 113 7.78 -2.96 -8.87
N SER A 114 8.69 -3.66 -8.20
CA SER A 114 10.08 -3.21 -8.02
C SER A 114 10.80 -3.07 -9.37
N GLU A 115 10.62 -4.02 -10.28
CA GLU A 115 11.14 -3.96 -11.65
C GLU A 115 10.52 -2.81 -12.46
N SER A 116 9.21 -2.58 -12.30
CA SER A 116 8.50 -1.47 -12.95
C SER A 116 8.97 -0.10 -12.45
N LEU A 117 9.20 0.03 -11.14
CA LEU A 117 9.72 1.26 -10.52
C LEU A 117 11.15 1.53 -10.98
N LEU A 118 12.01 0.52 -11.02
CA LEU A 118 13.38 0.66 -11.55
C LEU A 118 13.38 1.14 -13.01
N THR A 119 12.47 0.61 -13.83
CA THR A 119 12.29 1.06 -15.22
C THR A 119 11.89 2.53 -15.29
N TYR A 120 10.99 2.98 -14.41
CA TYR A 120 10.60 4.39 -14.31
C TYR A 120 11.83 5.26 -13.98
N TYR A 121 12.60 4.89 -12.96
CA TYR A 121 13.80 5.61 -12.53
C TYR A 121 14.88 5.69 -13.62
N ASN A 122 15.18 4.57 -14.30
CA ASN A 122 16.18 4.56 -15.37
C ASN A 122 15.82 5.48 -16.55
N ASN A 123 14.53 5.74 -16.76
CA ASN A 123 14.04 6.65 -17.80
C ASN A 123 14.01 8.12 -17.36
N GLN A 124 14.34 8.43 -16.09
CA GLN A 124 14.43 9.79 -15.56
C GLN A 124 15.90 10.23 -15.52
N PRO A 125 16.34 11.21 -16.36
CA PRO A 125 17.75 11.58 -16.50
C PRO A 125 18.39 12.18 -15.23
N ALA A 126 17.60 12.53 -14.22
CA ALA A 126 18.05 13.12 -12.96
C ALA A 126 17.97 12.18 -11.74
N GLN A 127 17.43 10.96 -11.87
CA GLN A 127 17.11 10.12 -10.71
C GLN A 127 17.52 8.67 -10.92
N LYS A 128 18.76 8.35 -10.54
CA LYS A 128 19.30 6.99 -10.57
C LYS A 128 18.97 6.32 -9.24
N LEU A 129 18.08 5.33 -9.23
CA LEU A 129 17.81 4.53 -8.03
C LEU A 129 19.12 3.83 -7.62
N PRO A 130 19.58 3.90 -6.35
CA PRO A 130 20.55 2.93 -5.87
C PRO A 130 19.95 1.53 -6.08
N ASN A 131 20.77 0.51 -6.35
CA ASN A 131 20.32 -0.86 -6.68
C ASN A 131 19.40 -1.46 -5.60
N LEU A 132 18.12 -1.07 -5.62
CA LEU A 132 17.07 -1.55 -4.74
C LEU A 132 16.52 -2.82 -5.36
N ARG A 133 17.39 -3.82 -5.48
CA ARG A 133 16.94 -5.17 -5.78
C ARG A 133 16.51 -5.75 -4.45
N PHE A 134 15.26 -5.48 -4.07
CA PHE A 134 14.63 -6.25 -3.01
C PHE A 134 14.77 -7.71 -3.42
N ASP A 135 15.54 -8.47 -2.64
CA ASP A 135 15.68 -9.90 -2.86
C ASP A 135 14.37 -10.56 -2.41
N LEU A 136 13.38 -10.50 -3.29
CA LEU A 136 12.07 -11.12 -3.15
C LEU A 136 12.11 -12.58 -3.63
N SER A 137 13.29 -13.19 -3.69
CA SER A 137 13.48 -14.54 -4.24
C SER A 137 13.26 -15.65 -3.21
N HIS A 138 13.04 -15.29 -1.94
CA HIS A 138 12.99 -16.20 -0.80
C HIS A 138 11.55 -16.36 -0.30
#